data_AF-A0A3B0PVR6-F1
#
_entry.id   AF-A0A3B0PVR6-F1
#
_cell.length_a   1.000
_cell.length_b   1.000
_cell.length_c   1.000
_cell.angle_alpha   90.00
_cell.angle_beta   90.00
_cell.angle_gamma   90.00
#
_symmetry.space_group_name_H-M   'P 1'
#
loop_
_entity.id
_entity.type
_entity.pdbx_description
1 polymer ?
#
loop_
_entity_poly.entity_id
_entity_poly.type
_entity_poly.pdbx_seq_one_letter_code
_entity_poly.pdbx_strand_id
1 'polypeptide(L)'
;MEREKVTKALTNKELYADFGFSSDKEALEHGVQVGDRVAMTGESVELFNDDLVAGKAMDNRAGVAVLEQVAKEVSDLKLDVNLYLVW
;
A
#
# COMPACT_ATOMS: atom_id res chain seq x y z
N MET A 1 30.71 -1.43 -6.29
CA MET A 1 30.12 -2.78 -6.44
C MET A 1 30.70 -3.42 -7.69
N GLU A 2 31.08 -4.69 -7.63
CA GLU A 2 31.52 -5.45 -8.81
C GLU A 2 30.40 -5.47 -9.85
N ARG A 3 30.73 -5.32 -11.15
CA ARG A 3 29.75 -5.21 -12.25
C ARG A 3 28.77 -6.38 -12.30
N GLU A 4 29.20 -7.58 -11.91
CA GLU A 4 28.34 -8.77 -11.85
C GLU A 4 27.23 -8.69 -10.79
N LYS A 5 27.40 -7.89 -9.72
CA LYS A 5 26.38 -7.74 -8.68
C LYS A 5 25.25 -6.79 -9.06
N VAL A 6 25.42 -6.02 -10.14
CA VAL A 6 24.42 -5.04 -10.62
C VAL A 6 23.57 -5.60 -11.76
N THR A 7 23.98 -6.72 -12.37
CA THR A 7 23.23 -7.35 -13.48
C THR A 7 22.07 -8.23 -13.02
N LYS A 8 22.00 -8.57 -11.73
CA LYS A 8 20.93 -9.38 -11.15
C LYS A 8 20.20 -8.60 -10.07
N ALA A 9 18.88 -8.69 -10.07
CA ALA A 9 18.06 -8.16 -8.99
C ALA A 9 18.38 -8.87 -7.67
N LEU A 10 18.40 -8.12 -6.57
CA LEU A 10 18.55 -8.67 -5.23
C LEU A 10 17.32 -9.51 -4.87
N THR A 11 17.55 -10.62 -4.16
CA THR A 11 16.50 -11.45 -3.58
C THR A 11 16.04 -10.88 -2.24
N ASN A 12 14.85 -11.25 -1.78
CA ASN A 12 14.33 -10.80 -0.48
C ASN A 12 15.23 -11.15 0.71
N LYS A 13 16.04 -12.21 0.62
CA LYS A 13 16.97 -12.62 1.68
C LYS A 13 18.21 -11.73 1.77
N GLU A 14 18.50 -10.98 0.72
CA GLU A 14 19.63 -10.05 0.64
C GLU A 14 19.22 -8.63 1.04
N LEU A 15 17.92 -8.40 1.27
CA LEU A 15 17.35 -7.14 1.68
C LEU A 15 17.11 -7.12 3.20
N TYR A 16 17.28 -5.94 3.78
CA TYR A 16 16.88 -5.62 5.15
C TYR A 16 16.29 -4.21 5.17
N ALA A 17 15.41 -3.93 6.13
CA ALA A 17 14.89 -2.60 6.38
C ALA A 17 15.72 -1.94 7.49
N ASP A 18 16.31 -0.79 7.19
CA ASP A 18 16.99 0.02 8.18
C ASP A 18 15.99 1.03 8.76
N PHE A 19 15.74 0.93 10.06
CA PHE A 19 14.86 1.81 10.80
C PHE A 19 15.62 2.85 11.63
N GLY A 20 16.95 2.91 11.50
CA GLY A 20 17.81 3.92 12.15
C GLY A 20 18.24 3.58 13.57
N PHE A 21 18.11 2.33 14.02
CA PHE A 21 18.55 1.89 15.35
C PHE A 21 20.04 1.56 15.37
N SER A 22 20.71 1.90 16.47
CA SER A 22 22.12 1.62 16.69
C SER A 22 22.38 0.26 17.35
N SER A 23 21.35 -0.39 17.89
CA SER A 23 21.44 -1.74 18.46
C SER A 23 20.09 -2.46 18.53
N ASP A 24 20.14 -3.79 18.59
CA ASP A 24 18.96 -4.65 18.82
C ASP A 24 18.20 -4.26 20.10
N LYS A 25 18.93 -3.88 21.16
CA LYS A 25 18.34 -3.43 22.42
C LYS A 25 17.51 -2.17 22.22
N GLU A 26 18.04 -1.19 21.50
CA GLU A 26 17.34 0.07 21.20
C GLU A 26 16.08 -0.19 20.37
N ALA A 27 16.13 -1.09 19.38
CA ALA A 27 14.96 -1.45 18.59
C ALA A 27 13.85 -2.10 19.45
N LEU A 28 14.22 -3.00 20.36
CA LEU A 28 13.29 -3.63 21.29
C LEU A 28 12.70 -2.63 22.29
N GLU A 29 13.49 -1.68 22.79
CA GLU A 29 13.02 -0.60 23.68
C GLU A 29 12.03 0.34 22.97
N HIS A 30 12.16 0.53 21.65
CA HIS A 30 11.21 1.26 20.82
C HIS A 30 10.01 0.40 20.35
N GLY A 31 9.91 -0.84 20.82
CA GLY A 31 8.73 -1.68 20.63
C GLY A 31 8.69 -2.49 19.33
N VAL A 32 9.81 -2.62 18.61
CA VAL A 32 9.90 -3.49 17.44
C VAL A 32 9.77 -4.96 17.85
N GLN A 33 8.93 -5.71 17.13
CA GLN A 33 8.66 -7.12 17.38
C GLN A 33 8.67 -7.96 16.11
N VAL A 34 9.01 -9.25 16.25
CA VAL A 34 8.84 -10.23 15.18
C VAL A 34 7.35 -10.38 14.89
N GLY A 35 6.96 -10.14 13.63
CA GLY A 35 5.57 -10.15 13.20
C GLY A 35 4.99 -8.76 12.95
N ASP A 36 5.73 -7.68 13.28
CA ASP A 36 5.32 -6.33 12.94
C ASP A 36 5.12 -6.16 11.43
N ARG A 37 4.02 -5.49 11.07
CA ARG A 37 3.70 -5.23 9.67
C ARG A 37 4.54 -4.07 9.17
N VAL A 38 5.37 -4.36 8.17
CA VAL A 38 6.13 -3.36 7.43
C VAL A 38 5.44 -3.10 6.10
N ALA A 39 5.25 -1.83 5.77
CA ALA A 39 4.70 -1.41 4.50
C ALA A 39 5.55 -0.28 3.93
N MET A 40 5.65 -0.22 2.60
CA MET A 40 6.24 0.95 1.95
C MET A 40 5.41 2.20 2.29
N THR A 41 6.06 3.34 2.47
CA THR A 41 5.39 4.64 2.46
C THR A 41 5.26 5.12 1.02
N GLY A 42 4.27 5.96 0.73
CA GLY A 42 4.07 6.53 -0.59
C GLY A 42 2.80 7.36 -0.66
N GLU A 43 2.92 8.59 -1.16
CA GLU A 43 1.81 9.48 -1.43
C GLU A 43 1.09 9.07 -2.72
N SER A 44 -0.19 9.43 -2.82
CA SER A 44 -0.91 9.39 -4.09
C SER A 44 -0.67 10.68 -4.84
N VAL A 45 -0.42 10.57 -6.14
CA VAL A 45 -0.14 11.71 -7.02
C VAL A 45 -1.03 11.64 -8.26
N GLU A 46 -1.51 12.79 -8.70
CA GLU A 46 -2.16 12.95 -10.00
C GLU A 46 -1.07 12.99 -11.09
N LEU A 47 -1.30 12.31 -12.20
CA LEU A 47 -0.39 12.31 -13.34
C LEU A 47 -0.76 13.43 -14.31
N PHE A 48 0.04 13.61 -15.36
CA PHE A 48 -0.23 14.63 -16.39
C PHE A 48 -1.58 14.44 -17.09
N ASN A 49 -2.05 13.20 -17.21
CA ASN A 49 -3.41 12.92 -17.62
C ASN A 49 -4.30 12.95 -16.37
N ASP A 50 -5.27 13.86 -16.34
CA ASP A 50 -6.20 14.07 -15.22
C ASP A 50 -7.03 12.80 -14.91
N ASP A 51 -7.16 11.87 -15.85
CA ASP A 51 -7.83 10.57 -15.65
C ASP A 51 -6.95 9.53 -14.94
N LEU A 52 -5.67 9.83 -14.67
CA LEU A 52 -4.72 8.89 -14.10
C LEU A 52 -4.16 9.37 -12.76
N VAL A 53 -4.25 8.48 -11.77
CA VAL A 53 -3.64 8.64 -10.44
C VAL A 53 -2.68 7.49 -10.17
N ALA A 54 -1.52 7.79 -9.59
CA ALA A 54 -0.55 6.80 -9.13
C ALA A 54 -0.43 6.87 -7.61
N GLY A 55 -0.24 5.72 -6.96
CA GLY A 55 -0.12 5.69 -5.51
C GLY A 55 0.07 4.28 -4.98
N LYS A 56 0.38 4.17 -3.70
CA LYS A 56 0.52 2.88 -3.03
C LYS A 56 -0.85 2.25 -2.78
N ALA A 57 -0.90 0.92 -2.94
CA ALA A 57 -2.02 0.10 -2.51
C ALA A 57 -3.37 0.42 -3.19
N MET A 58 -3.30 0.81 -4.46
CA MET A 58 -4.46 0.89 -5.36
C MET A 58 -5.19 -0.45 -5.44
N ASP A 59 -4.45 -1.56 -5.47
CA ASP A 59 -4.98 -2.90 -5.21
C ASP A 59 -5.20 -3.09 -3.69
N ASN A 60 -6.43 -3.12 -3.15
CA ASN A 60 -7.72 -2.89 -3.83
C ASN A 60 -8.47 -1.64 -3.33
N ARG A 61 -7.75 -0.62 -2.80
CA ARG A 61 -8.38 0.64 -2.38
C ARG A 61 -9.10 1.36 -3.52
N ALA A 62 -8.65 1.20 -4.76
CA ALA A 62 -9.34 1.72 -5.93
C ALA A 62 -10.74 1.08 -6.07
N GLY A 63 -10.85 -0.25 -5.87
CA GLY A 63 -12.14 -0.93 -5.85
C GLY A 63 -13.04 -0.45 -4.71
N VAL A 64 -12.48 -0.22 -3.52
CA VAL A 64 -13.25 0.36 -2.39
C VAL A 64 -13.76 1.76 -2.71
N ALA A 65 -12.96 2.60 -3.37
CA ALA A 65 -13.38 3.92 -3.81
C ALA A 65 -14.53 3.84 -4.84
N VAL A 66 -14.48 2.87 -5.75
CA VAL A 66 -15.60 2.61 -6.69
C VAL A 66 -16.86 2.21 -5.93
N LEU A 67 -16.77 1.33 -4.92
CA LEU A 67 -17.93 0.95 -4.11
C LEU A 67 -18.53 2.15 -3.38
N GLU A 68 -17.70 3.04 -2.84
CA GLU A 68 -18.14 4.26 -2.18
C GLU A 68 -18.87 5.20 -3.16
N GLN A 69 -18.34 5.35 -4.38
CA GLN A 69 -18.98 6.14 -5.43
C GLN A 69 -20.33 5.55 -5.86
N VAL A 70 -20.41 4.23 -6.04
CA VAL A 70 -21.67 3.53 -6.32
C VAL A 70 -22.68 3.78 -5.21
N ALA A 71 -22.28 3.71 -3.94
CA ALA A 71 -23.16 3.97 -2.80
C ALA A 71 -23.77 5.39 -2.84
N LYS A 72 -22.96 6.40 -3.20
CA LYS A 72 -23.40 7.79 -3.34
C LYS A 72 -24.37 7.97 -4.50
N GLU A 73 -24.06 7.39 -5.65
CA GLU A 73 -24.89 7.57 -6.86
C GLU A 73 -26.26 6.89 -6.75
N VAL A 74 -26.36 5.81 -5.97
CA VAL A 74 -27.62 5.07 -5.80
C VAL A 74 -28.40 5.45 -4.53
N SER A 75 -27.91 6.40 -3.72
CA SER A 75 -28.46 6.66 -2.37
C SER A 75 -29.92 7.08 -2.36
N ASP A 76 -30.34 7.83 -3.38
CA ASP A 76 -31.71 8.34 -3.52
C ASP A 76 -32.55 7.51 -4.51
N LEU A 77 -31.99 6.44 -5.07
CA LEU A 77 -32.69 5.58 -6.01
C LEU A 77 -33.52 4.55 -5.26
N LYS A 78 -34.76 4.38 -5.69
CA LYS A 78 -35.55 3.21 -5.29
C LYS A 78 -35.06 2.01 -6.09
N LEU A 79 -34.32 1.12 -5.42
CA LEU A 79 -33.81 -0.10 -6.02
C LEU A 79 -34.83 -1.23 -5.88
N ASP A 80 -35.01 -2.02 -6.95
CA ASP A 80 -35.83 -3.23 -6.93
C ASP A 80 -35.07 -4.45 -6.36
N VAL A 81 -33.86 -4.23 -5.83
CA VAL A 81 -32.95 -5.24 -5.28
C VAL A 81 -32.38 -4.80 -3.94
N ASN A 82 -31.95 -5.78 -3.14
CA ASN A 82 -31.12 -5.53 -1.96
C ASN A 82 -29.66 -5.46 -2.40
N LEU A 83 -29.08 -4.24 -2.40
CA LEU A 83 -27.68 -4.01 -2.76
C LEU A 83 -26.78 -4.21 -1.53
N TYR A 84 -25.73 -5.03 -1.69
CA TYR A 84 -24.68 -5.23 -0.70
C TYR A 84 -23.33 -4.80 -1.31
N LEU A 85 -22.66 -3.85 -0.67
CA LEU A 85 -21.32 -3.42 -1.04
C LEU A 85 -20.34 -4.02 -0.03
N VAL A 86 -19.35 -4.76 -0.51
CA VAL A 86 -18.41 -5.53 0.33
C VAL A 86 -16.99 -5.20 -0.09
N TRP A 87 -16.16 -4.88 0.89
CA TRP A 87 -14.73 -4.61 0.72
C TRP A 87 -13.90 -5.36 1.76
#